data_AF-A0A948YFK5-F1
#
_entry.id   AF-A0A948YFK5-F1
#
_cell.length_a   1.000
_cell.length_b   1.000
_cell.length_c   1.000
_cell.angle_alpha   90.00
_cell.angle_beta   90.00
_cell.angle_gamma   90.00
#
_symmetry.space_group_name_H-M   'P 1'
#
loop_
_entity.id
_entity.type
_entity.pdbx_description
1 polymer ?
#
loop_
_entity_poly.entity_id
_entity_poly.type
_entity_poly.pdbx_seq_one_letter_code
_entity_poly.pdbx_strand_id
1 'polypeptide(L)'
;DLNEVVLYNPRNAYQNYNVAVNLSDRVIYTYMGVLQPNLGNANYCSAGQLSPLLNDPYYETIGIGTRIFLGGGIGYVAWSGTQHNPTVKRSKNGVPRAPAGTIAVIGDLKKMSPDWLVGTTFTGYGVTSTVGIGIPIPILNEKILKYTAVKDEEIYAQIVDYSEAYPKGLPGSLGEVNYAQIKSGKIKVRDKEVPTAGLSSYAKAREIAQILKGWIEKGKFLLTEPVEYLPSVDSGQTFKPLKERPVK
;
A
#
# COMPACT_ATOMS: atom_id res chain seq x y z
N ASP A 1 -26.26 13.13 18.55
CA ASP A 1 -25.09 12.36 19.01
C ASP A 1 -25.24 10.93 18.51
N LEU A 2 -24.18 10.32 17.99
CA LEU A 2 -24.20 8.93 17.51
C LEU A 2 -23.44 8.08 18.52
N ASN A 3 -24.11 7.11 19.12
CA ASN A 3 -23.51 6.24 20.14
C ASN A 3 -22.28 5.51 19.57
N GLU A 4 -22.44 4.95 18.37
CA GLU A 4 -21.44 4.08 17.74
C GLU A 4 -21.25 4.47 16.28
N VAL A 5 -20.01 4.67 15.88
CA VAL A 5 -19.63 4.81 14.47
C VAL A 5 -18.33 4.04 14.25
N VAL A 6 -18.39 3.03 13.38
CA VAL A 6 -17.28 2.12 13.13
C VAL A 6 -16.74 2.36 11.73
N LEU A 7 -15.43 2.52 11.61
CA LEU A 7 -14.74 2.40 10.34
C LEU A 7 -14.42 0.93 10.11
N TYR A 8 -14.96 0.34 9.05
CA TYR A 8 -14.46 -0.91 8.48
C TYR A 8 -13.99 -0.63 7.05
N ASN A 9 -12.69 -0.83 6.81
CA ASN A 9 -12.11 -0.63 5.49
C ASN A 9 -11.45 -1.93 5.01
N PRO A 10 -11.98 -2.59 3.96
CA PRO A 10 -11.57 -3.95 3.57
C PRO A 10 -10.27 -4.01 2.76
N ARG A 11 -9.61 -2.89 2.46
CA ARG A 11 -8.38 -2.89 1.64
C ARG A 11 -7.48 -1.70 1.96
N ASN A 12 -6.40 -1.96 2.69
CA ASN A 12 -5.43 -0.95 3.08
C ASN A 12 -3.99 -1.50 3.06
N ALA A 13 -3.04 -0.59 3.25
CA ALA A 13 -1.61 -0.86 3.39
C ALA A 13 -1.07 -1.85 2.35
N TYR A 14 -1.45 -1.67 1.08
CA TYR A 14 -1.08 -2.56 -0.02
C TYR A 14 0.43 -2.83 -0.03
N GLN A 15 0.82 -4.10 0.01
CA GLN A 15 2.20 -4.55 0.00
C GLN A 15 2.76 -4.39 -1.41
N ASN A 16 3.51 -3.30 -1.59
CA ASN A 16 3.97 -2.82 -2.89
C ASN A 16 2.84 -2.50 -3.88
N TYR A 17 3.17 -1.84 -4.98
CA TYR A 17 2.22 -1.44 -5.99
C TYR A 17 2.86 -1.27 -7.37
N ASN A 18 2.04 -0.99 -8.37
CA ASN A 18 2.52 -0.58 -9.69
C ASN A 18 2.89 0.92 -9.70
N VAL A 19 3.80 1.28 -10.59
CA VAL A 19 3.99 2.65 -11.08
C VAL A 19 3.11 2.81 -12.33
N ALA A 20 2.10 3.65 -12.23
CA ALA A 20 1.11 3.86 -13.27
C ALA A 20 1.58 4.92 -14.27
N VAL A 21 1.59 4.57 -15.56
CA VAL A 21 1.89 5.50 -16.66
C VAL A 21 0.81 5.40 -17.75
N ASN A 22 0.86 6.31 -18.71
CA ASN A 22 -0.11 6.37 -19.81
C ASN A 22 0.63 6.45 -21.15
N LEU A 23 0.51 5.41 -21.98
CA LEU A 23 1.09 5.38 -23.33
C LEU A 23 0.20 6.01 -24.41
N SER A 24 -1.08 6.24 -24.13
CA SER A 24 -2.04 6.78 -25.09
C SER A 24 -1.87 8.29 -25.31
N ASP A 25 -2.60 8.81 -26.29
CA ASP A 25 -2.64 10.21 -26.71
C ASP A 25 -3.67 11.06 -25.93
N ARG A 26 -4.42 10.47 -25.00
CA ARG A 26 -5.44 11.15 -24.19
C ARG A 26 -5.13 11.11 -22.70
N VAL A 27 -5.61 12.10 -21.96
CA VAL A 27 -5.55 12.09 -20.49
C VAL A 27 -6.41 10.95 -19.97
N ILE A 28 -5.90 10.17 -19.01
CA ILE A 28 -6.69 9.15 -18.31
C ILE A 28 -6.82 9.49 -16.83
N TYR A 29 -8.02 9.26 -16.29
CA TYR A 29 -8.37 9.52 -14.91
C TYR A 29 -8.50 8.19 -14.19
N THR A 30 -7.72 7.99 -13.13
CA THR A 30 -7.61 6.70 -12.45
C THR A 30 -7.60 6.87 -10.93
N TYR A 31 -7.74 5.77 -10.20
CA TYR A 31 -7.49 5.75 -8.77
C TYR A 31 -6.01 6.02 -8.41
N MET A 32 -5.10 6.00 -9.39
CA MET A 32 -3.72 6.45 -9.23
C MET A 32 -3.55 7.94 -9.55
N GLY A 33 -4.65 8.70 -9.65
CA GLY A 33 -4.66 10.10 -10.08
C GLY A 33 -4.71 10.28 -11.59
N VAL A 34 -4.49 11.52 -12.03
CA VAL A 34 -4.47 11.89 -13.45
C VAL A 34 -3.15 11.44 -14.09
N LEU A 35 -3.23 10.72 -15.22
CA LEU A 35 -2.07 10.34 -16.01
C LEU A 35 -2.13 11.01 -17.38
N GLN A 36 -1.14 11.84 -17.64
CA GLN A 36 -0.98 12.65 -18.84
C GLN A 36 -0.57 11.78 -20.04
N PRO A 37 -1.02 12.15 -21.26
CA PRO A 37 -0.69 11.43 -22.49
C PRO A 37 0.80 11.20 -22.70
N ASN A 38 1.15 10.21 -23.50
CA ASN A 38 2.48 10.00 -24.07
C ASN A 38 3.59 9.97 -23.00
N LEU A 39 3.37 9.26 -21.90
CA LEU A 39 4.26 9.20 -20.74
C LEU A 39 4.52 10.60 -20.14
N GLY A 40 3.48 11.39 -19.92
CA GLY A 40 3.61 12.74 -19.35
C GLY A 40 3.93 12.74 -17.85
N ASN A 41 3.54 11.69 -17.11
CA ASN A 41 3.89 11.47 -15.71
C ASN A 41 3.79 9.99 -15.32
N ALA A 42 4.36 9.67 -14.17
CA ALA A 42 4.32 8.35 -13.55
C ALA A 42 3.87 8.46 -12.09
N ASN A 43 2.70 7.94 -11.77
CA ASN A 43 2.17 7.99 -10.40
C ASN A 43 2.46 6.69 -9.67
N TYR A 44 2.83 6.78 -8.39
CA TYR A 44 3.17 5.59 -7.60
C TYR A 44 2.59 5.67 -6.19
N CYS A 45 2.49 4.49 -5.56
CA CYS A 45 2.08 4.35 -4.18
C CYS A 45 2.94 3.30 -3.49
N SER A 46 3.77 3.75 -2.57
CA SER A 46 3.55 3.59 -1.12
C SER A 46 4.55 4.51 -0.41
N ALA A 47 4.63 4.46 0.91
CA ALA A 47 5.67 5.12 1.69
C ALA A 47 7.07 4.46 1.55
N GLY A 48 7.21 3.41 0.75
CA GLY A 48 8.48 2.67 0.55
C GLY A 48 8.92 2.02 1.85
N GLN A 49 10.16 2.25 2.27
CA GLN A 49 10.73 1.68 3.50
C GLN A 49 9.95 1.98 4.80
N LEU A 50 9.01 2.93 4.82
CA LEU A 50 8.12 3.16 5.98
C LEU A 50 6.79 2.39 5.89
N SER A 51 6.53 1.68 4.80
CA SER A 51 5.30 0.92 4.62
C SER A 51 5.32 -0.34 5.50
N PRO A 52 4.33 -0.56 6.37
CA PRO A 52 4.37 -1.68 7.32
C PRO A 52 4.50 -3.06 6.67
N LEU A 53 3.67 -3.37 5.67
CA LEU A 53 3.73 -4.68 5.01
C LEU A 53 5.02 -4.92 4.21
N LEU A 54 5.79 -3.87 3.86
CA LEU A 54 7.10 -4.05 3.24
C LEU A 54 8.19 -4.42 4.27
N ASN A 55 7.99 -4.03 5.52
CA ASN A 55 8.86 -4.36 6.65
C ASN A 55 8.47 -5.68 7.34
N ASP A 56 7.29 -6.22 7.04
CA ASP A 56 6.86 -7.57 7.39
C ASP A 56 6.50 -8.37 6.12
N PRO A 57 7.49 -8.70 5.27
CA PRO A 57 7.25 -9.19 3.92
C PRO A 57 6.47 -10.51 3.87
N TYR A 58 6.52 -11.31 4.93
CA TYR A 58 5.87 -12.62 5.03
C TYR A 58 4.74 -12.68 6.07
N TYR A 59 4.33 -11.53 6.60
CA TYR A 59 3.25 -11.38 7.61
C TYR A 59 3.52 -12.19 8.90
N GLU A 60 4.77 -12.19 9.35
CA GLU A 60 5.23 -12.93 10.55
C GLU A 60 4.86 -12.22 11.85
N THR A 61 4.45 -10.95 11.79
CA THR A 61 4.07 -10.16 12.96
C THR A 61 2.71 -9.47 12.81
N ILE A 62 2.29 -9.21 11.57
CA ILE A 62 1.03 -8.55 11.25
C ILE A 62 0.00 -9.62 10.88
N GLY A 63 -1.03 -9.74 11.70
CA GLY A 63 -2.12 -10.72 11.56
C GLY A 63 -3.44 -10.17 12.04
N ILE A 64 -4.47 -11.02 12.06
CA ILE A 64 -5.79 -10.66 12.60
C ILE A 64 -5.63 -10.28 14.07
N GLY A 65 -6.27 -9.19 14.50
CA GLY A 65 -6.19 -8.68 15.86
C GLY A 65 -4.96 -7.84 16.17
N THR A 66 -3.99 -7.70 15.25
CA THR A 66 -2.87 -6.76 15.43
C THR A 66 -3.41 -5.35 15.65
N ARG A 67 -3.06 -4.74 16.80
CA ARG A 67 -3.41 -3.37 17.14
C ARG A 67 -2.60 -2.39 16.28
N ILE A 68 -3.25 -1.36 15.77
CA ILE A 68 -2.65 -0.40 14.83
C ILE A 68 -3.03 1.05 15.18
N PHE A 69 -2.19 1.99 14.72
CA PHE A 69 -2.62 3.37 14.50
C PHE A 69 -3.53 3.38 13.26
N LEU A 70 -4.76 3.85 13.41
CA LEU A 70 -5.74 3.95 12.33
C LEU A 70 -6.43 5.31 12.39
N GLY A 71 -6.17 6.16 11.39
CA GLY A 71 -6.85 7.46 11.26
C GLY A 71 -6.63 8.38 12.46
N GLY A 72 -5.51 8.31 13.17
CA GLY A 72 -5.28 9.11 14.39
C GLY A 72 -5.80 8.48 15.67
N GLY A 73 -6.56 7.40 15.57
CA GLY A 73 -7.02 6.60 16.69
C GLY A 73 -6.36 5.22 16.76
N ILE A 74 -6.97 4.34 17.54
CA ILE A 74 -6.59 2.94 17.65
C ILE A 74 -7.56 2.10 16.82
N GLY A 75 -7.00 1.24 15.99
CA GLY A 75 -7.74 0.23 15.24
C GLY A 75 -7.08 -1.13 15.34
N TYR A 76 -7.61 -2.08 14.57
CA TYR A 76 -7.14 -3.45 14.51
C TYR A 76 -7.17 -3.95 13.07
N VAL A 77 -6.24 -4.84 12.74
CA VAL A 77 -6.34 -5.66 11.53
C VAL A 77 -7.49 -6.65 11.72
N ALA A 78 -8.48 -6.60 10.84
CA ALA A 78 -9.67 -7.44 10.92
C ALA A 78 -9.57 -8.69 10.03
N TRP A 79 -8.85 -8.61 8.91
CA TRP A 79 -8.67 -9.70 7.94
C TRP A 79 -7.55 -9.38 6.95
N SER A 80 -7.22 -10.31 6.04
CA SER A 80 -6.40 -10.03 4.86
C SER A 80 -7.10 -9.13 3.83
N GLY A 81 -8.42 -8.94 3.95
CA GLY A 81 -9.19 -8.05 3.09
C GLY A 81 -9.32 -8.55 1.64
N THR A 82 -9.42 -7.62 0.70
CA THR A 82 -9.59 -7.92 -0.73
C THR A 82 -8.30 -7.70 -1.53
N GLN A 83 -8.12 -8.50 -2.59
CA GLN A 83 -6.93 -8.53 -3.45
C GLN A 83 -5.63 -8.97 -2.78
N HIS A 84 -5.70 -9.52 -1.57
CA HIS A 84 -4.54 -10.09 -0.88
C HIS A 84 -3.93 -11.22 -1.72
N ASN A 85 -2.68 -11.01 -2.16
CA ASN A 85 -1.97 -11.90 -3.07
C ASN A 85 -0.53 -12.16 -2.59
N PRO A 86 -0.32 -13.10 -1.66
CA PRO A 86 0.97 -13.29 -1.01
C PRO A 86 2.00 -13.98 -1.91
N THR A 87 1.56 -14.72 -2.93
CA THR A 87 2.41 -15.60 -3.76
C THR A 87 3.02 -14.92 -4.99
N VAL A 88 3.02 -13.58 -5.06
CA VAL A 88 3.70 -12.88 -6.16
C VAL A 88 5.21 -13.08 -6.11
N LYS A 89 5.88 -12.83 -7.23
CA LYS A 89 7.35 -12.89 -7.31
C LYS A 89 7.99 -11.91 -6.32
N ARG A 90 9.01 -12.38 -5.59
CA ARG A 90 9.76 -11.63 -4.58
C ARG A 90 11.24 -11.53 -4.95
N SER A 91 11.92 -10.50 -4.45
CA SER A 91 13.38 -10.37 -4.51
C SER A 91 14.06 -11.28 -3.47
N LYS A 92 15.39 -11.38 -3.52
CA LYS A 92 16.18 -12.23 -2.60
C LYS A 92 16.00 -11.85 -1.12
N ASN A 93 15.67 -10.59 -0.82
CA ASN A 93 15.37 -10.10 0.52
C ASN A 93 13.88 -10.28 0.92
N GLY A 94 13.07 -10.95 0.09
CA GLY A 94 11.67 -11.30 0.40
C GLY A 94 10.63 -10.24 0.02
N VAL A 95 11.07 -9.04 -0.36
CA VAL A 95 10.18 -7.95 -0.78
C VAL A 95 9.45 -8.34 -2.09
N PRO A 96 8.12 -8.19 -2.18
CA PRO A 96 7.40 -8.48 -3.42
C PRO A 96 7.77 -7.48 -4.51
N ARG A 97 7.84 -7.95 -5.77
CA ARG A 97 8.17 -7.12 -6.94
C ARG A 97 6.93 -6.69 -7.74
N ALA A 98 5.75 -7.00 -7.24
CA ALA A 98 4.44 -6.69 -7.83
C ALA A 98 3.43 -6.43 -6.68
N PRO A 99 2.23 -5.90 -6.96
CA PRO A 99 1.20 -5.72 -5.93
C PRO A 99 0.87 -7.05 -5.24
N ALA A 100 1.03 -7.10 -3.92
CA ALA A 100 0.94 -8.33 -3.13
C ALA A 100 -0.20 -8.31 -2.09
N GLY A 101 0.10 -8.51 -0.81
CA GLY A 101 -0.90 -8.54 0.26
C GLY A 101 -1.57 -7.20 0.55
N THR A 102 -2.74 -7.27 1.15
CA THR A 102 -3.49 -6.16 1.72
C THR A 102 -3.97 -6.54 3.13
N ILE A 103 -4.53 -5.56 3.85
CA ILE A 103 -5.22 -5.78 5.11
C ILE A 103 -6.59 -5.09 5.13
N ALA A 104 -7.57 -5.74 5.74
CA ALA A 104 -8.78 -5.11 6.21
C ALA A 104 -8.56 -4.58 7.62
N VAL A 105 -9.10 -3.41 7.93
CA VAL A 105 -8.95 -2.76 9.23
C VAL A 105 -10.29 -2.34 9.80
N ILE A 106 -10.39 -2.36 11.12
CA ILE A 106 -11.58 -1.92 11.86
C ILE A 106 -11.18 -0.99 13.02
N GLY A 107 -12.00 0.02 13.31
CA GLY A 107 -11.77 0.89 14.45
C GLY A 107 -12.94 1.81 14.77
N ASP A 108 -12.89 2.42 15.96
CA ASP A 108 -13.85 3.42 16.42
C ASP A 108 -13.60 4.75 15.70
N LEU A 109 -14.48 5.12 14.78
CA LEU A 109 -14.34 6.32 13.95
C LEU A 109 -14.38 7.60 14.81
N LYS A 110 -15.06 7.56 15.96
CA LYS A 110 -15.18 8.72 16.87
C LYS A 110 -13.86 9.12 17.51
N LYS A 111 -12.87 8.22 17.53
CA LYS A 111 -11.52 8.45 18.06
C LYS A 111 -10.50 8.83 16.99
N MET A 112 -10.94 8.95 15.73
CA MET A 112 -10.10 9.31 14.61
C MET A 112 -10.08 10.83 14.41
N SER A 113 -9.06 11.33 13.72
CA SER A 113 -8.87 12.75 13.43
C SER A 113 -8.89 13.01 11.91
N PRO A 114 -9.46 14.15 11.47
CA PRO A 114 -9.42 14.57 10.07
C PRO A 114 -8.00 14.79 9.51
N ASP A 115 -6.99 14.94 10.38
CA ASP A 115 -5.58 15.01 9.96
C ASP A 115 -5.06 13.70 9.33
N TRP A 116 -5.75 12.59 9.62
CA TRP A 116 -5.33 11.23 9.31
C TRP A 116 -6.39 10.42 8.59
N LEU A 117 -7.65 10.84 8.64
CA LEU A 117 -8.75 10.19 7.94
C LEU A 117 -9.63 11.24 7.31
N VAL A 118 -9.59 11.33 5.98
CA VAL A 118 -10.31 12.36 5.24
C VAL A 118 -10.94 11.77 3.99
N GLY A 119 -12.20 12.13 3.74
CA GLY A 119 -12.86 11.88 2.47
C GLY A 119 -12.24 12.76 1.38
N THR A 120 -11.85 12.17 0.26
CA THR A 120 -11.19 12.86 -0.85
C THR A 120 -11.87 12.55 -2.17
N THR A 121 -11.57 13.33 -3.19
CA THR A 121 -12.05 13.08 -4.56
C THR A 121 -10.87 13.10 -5.50
N PHE A 122 -10.80 12.11 -6.39
CA PHE A 122 -9.85 12.10 -7.49
C PHE A 122 -10.59 12.54 -8.75
N THR A 123 -10.10 13.63 -9.34
CA THR A 123 -10.64 14.21 -10.57
C THR A 123 -10.87 13.13 -11.62
N GLY A 124 -12.09 13.07 -12.17
CA GLY A 124 -12.49 12.11 -13.21
C GLY A 124 -12.58 10.64 -12.79
N TYR A 125 -12.18 10.28 -11.57
CA TYR A 125 -12.30 8.91 -11.04
C TYR A 125 -13.44 8.78 -10.04
N GLY A 126 -13.49 9.66 -9.03
CA GLY A 126 -14.59 9.67 -8.06
C GLY A 126 -14.14 9.86 -6.61
N VAL A 127 -15.06 9.58 -5.69
CA VAL A 127 -14.86 9.67 -4.25
C VAL A 127 -13.94 8.57 -3.74
N THR A 128 -13.12 8.89 -2.75
CA THR A 128 -12.23 7.96 -2.07
C THR A 128 -11.96 8.46 -0.64
N SER A 129 -11.11 7.76 0.09
CA SER A 129 -10.68 8.15 1.44
C SER A 129 -9.17 8.04 1.55
N THR A 130 -8.56 9.04 2.19
CA THR A 130 -7.14 9.02 2.55
C THR A 130 -7.02 8.63 4.01
N VAL A 131 -6.35 7.51 4.26
CA VAL A 131 -6.27 6.86 5.58
C VAL A 131 -4.83 6.75 6.02
N GLY A 132 -4.50 7.33 7.18
CA GLY A 132 -3.24 7.17 7.88
C GLY A 132 -3.22 5.86 8.65
N ILE A 133 -2.24 5.02 8.37
CA ILE A 133 -2.05 3.72 9.02
C ILE A 133 -0.61 3.60 9.49
N GLY A 134 -0.44 3.18 10.73
CA GLY A 134 0.85 2.82 11.32
C GLY A 134 0.72 1.51 12.07
N ILE A 135 1.67 0.60 11.86
CA ILE A 135 1.69 -0.70 12.53
C ILE A 135 3.08 -0.87 13.14
N PRO A 136 3.18 -1.08 14.45
CA PRO A 136 4.47 -1.34 15.07
C PRO A 136 4.88 -2.78 14.78
N ILE A 137 6.15 -2.98 14.40
CA ILE A 137 6.70 -4.31 14.11
C ILE A 137 7.59 -4.71 15.29
N PRO A 138 7.21 -5.69 16.12
CA PRO A 138 8.04 -6.16 17.22
C PRO A 138 9.25 -6.92 16.67
N ILE A 139 10.45 -6.56 17.11
CA ILE A 139 11.68 -7.26 16.72
C ILE A 139 11.83 -8.51 17.59
N LEU A 140 11.23 -9.63 17.14
CA LEU A 140 11.23 -10.88 17.89
C LEU A 140 12.48 -11.75 17.63
N ASN A 141 13.17 -11.51 16.51
CA ASN A 141 14.37 -12.24 16.10
C ASN A 141 15.16 -11.46 15.02
N GLU A 142 16.34 -11.97 14.65
CA GLU A 142 17.23 -11.36 13.66
C GLU A 142 16.62 -11.27 12.25
N LYS A 143 15.74 -12.21 11.90
CA LYS A 143 15.06 -12.25 10.60
C LYS A 143 14.11 -11.05 10.46
N ILE A 144 13.30 -10.77 11.48
CA ILE A 144 12.42 -9.59 11.51
C ILE A 144 13.24 -8.29 11.54
N LEU A 145 14.35 -8.25 12.30
CA LEU A 145 15.26 -7.10 12.27
C LEU A 145 15.76 -6.83 10.84
N LYS A 146 16.16 -7.87 10.11
CA LYS A 146 16.60 -7.74 8.71
C LYS A 146 15.49 -7.23 7.78
N TYR A 147 14.25 -7.66 7.97
CA TYR A 147 13.12 -7.18 7.17
C TYR A 147 12.78 -5.71 7.42
N THR A 148 12.83 -5.28 8.68
CA THR A 148 12.59 -3.88 9.05
C THR A 148 13.72 -2.92 8.63
N ALA A 149 14.85 -3.46 8.17
CA ALA A 149 15.99 -2.69 7.66
C ALA A 149 15.95 -2.46 6.14
N VAL A 150 14.86 -2.85 5.45
CA VAL A 150 14.70 -2.68 4.01
C VAL A 150 14.85 -1.21 3.58
N LYS A 151 15.62 -0.97 2.52
CA LYS A 151 15.82 0.38 1.97
C LYS A 151 15.02 0.59 0.71
N ASP A 152 14.71 1.86 0.41
CA ASP A 152 14.02 2.26 -0.81
C ASP A 152 14.73 1.77 -2.11
N GLU A 153 16.06 1.62 -2.10
CA GLU A 153 16.83 1.10 -3.24
C GLU A 153 16.61 -0.41 -3.51
N GLU A 154 16.09 -1.14 -2.52
CA GLU A 154 15.85 -2.58 -2.58
C GLU A 154 14.38 -2.94 -2.86
N ILE A 155 13.49 -1.94 -2.87
CA ILE A 155 12.07 -2.12 -3.12
C ILE A 155 11.80 -1.77 -4.58
N TYR A 156 11.47 -2.76 -5.40
CA TYR A 156 11.22 -2.57 -6.84
C TYR A 156 9.73 -2.63 -7.17
N ALA A 157 9.26 -1.75 -8.05
CA ALA A 157 7.89 -1.71 -8.56
C ALA A 157 7.86 -1.84 -10.10
N GLN A 158 6.77 -2.40 -10.63
CA GLN A 158 6.56 -2.53 -12.07
C GLN A 158 6.01 -1.24 -12.66
N ILE A 159 6.54 -0.79 -13.79
CA ILE A 159 5.98 0.32 -14.57
C ILE A 159 4.92 -0.27 -15.51
N VAL A 160 3.66 0.10 -15.31
CA VAL A 160 2.52 -0.49 -16.02
C VAL A 160 1.75 0.61 -16.75
N ASP A 161 1.37 0.32 -18.00
CA ASP A 161 0.49 1.20 -18.77
C ASP A 161 -0.97 1.05 -18.31
N TYR A 162 -1.57 2.16 -17.89
CA TYR A 162 -2.94 2.24 -17.42
C TYR A 162 -3.93 2.61 -18.53
N SER A 163 -3.45 2.94 -19.74
CA SER A 163 -4.32 3.29 -20.86
C SER A 163 -4.91 2.08 -21.57
N GLU A 164 -4.16 0.98 -21.64
CA GLU A 164 -4.60 -0.25 -22.29
C GLU A 164 -4.29 -1.50 -21.45
N ALA A 165 -3.04 -1.67 -21.00
CA ALA A 165 -2.62 -2.95 -20.42
C ALA A 165 -3.33 -3.27 -19.11
N TYR A 166 -3.33 -2.33 -18.15
CA TYR A 166 -3.98 -2.50 -16.85
C TYR A 166 -5.49 -2.77 -16.95
N PRO A 167 -6.33 -1.94 -17.62
CA PRO A 167 -7.78 -2.15 -17.64
C PRO A 167 -8.20 -3.43 -18.38
N LYS A 168 -7.40 -3.90 -19.34
CA LYS A 168 -7.65 -5.16 -20.06
C LYS A 168 -7.03 -6.39 -19.38
N GLY A 169 -6.33 -6.22 -18.26
CA GLY A 169 -5.61 -7.29 -17.58
C GLY A 169 -4.53 -7.94 -18.44
N LEU A 170 -3.95 -7.19 -19.39
CA LEU A 170 -2.90 -7.70 -20.25
C LEU A 170 -1.59 -7.78 -19.45
N PRO A 171 -0.85 -8.89 -19.57
CA PRO A 171 0.45 -8.99 -18.95
C PRO A 171 1.42 -7.99 -19.60
N GLY A 172 2.25 -7.35 -18.80
CA GLY A 172 3.27 -6.45 -19.35
C GLY A 172 3.80 -5.48 -18.31
N SER A 173 5.11 -5.27 -18.36
CA SER A 173 5.81 -4.23 -17.62
C SER A 173 6.70 -3.48 -18.61
N LEU A 174 6.69 -2.16 -18.52
CA LEU A 174 7.55 -1.28 -19.31
C LEU A 174 8.95 -1.15 -18.71
N GLY A 175 9.18 -1.78 -17.56
CA GLY A 175 10.43 -1.76 -16.81
C GLY A 175 10.18 -1.84 -15.31
N GLU A 176 11.27 -1.98 -14.56
CA GLU A 176 11.25 -1.96 -13.11
C GLU A 176 12.02 -0.76 -12.60
N VAL A 177 11.57 -0.19 -11.50
CA VAL A 177 12.21 0.96 -10.86
C VAL A 177 12.14 0.79 -9.34
N ASN A 178 13.17 1.23 -8.62
CA ASN A 178 13.17 1.16 -7.17
C ASN A 178 12.58 2.41 -6.51
N TYR A 179 12.23 2.32 -5.22
CA TYR A 179 11.62 3.42 -4.50
C TYR A 179 12.56 4.62 -4.35
N ALA A 180 13.88 4.42 -4.31
CA ALA A 180 14.85 5.51 -4.26
C ALA A 180 14.82 6.35 -5.55
N GLN A 181 14.72 5.68 -6.70
CA GLN A 181 14.60 6.30 -8.01
C GLN A 181 13.26 7.05 -8.19
N ILE A 182 12.11 6.41 -7.93
CA ILE A 182 10.80 7.10 -8.09
C ILE A 182 10.63 8.26 -7.10
N LYS A 183 11.25 8.20 -5.92
CA LYS A 183 11.23 9.31 -4.94
C LYS A 183 12.13 10.47 -5.35
N SER A 184 13.04 10.30 -6.31
CA SER A 184 13.88 11.39 -6.83
C SER A 184 13.10 12.44 -7.63
N GLY A 185 11.84 12.14 -7.99
CA GLY A 185 10.95 13.03 -8.75
C GLY A 185 10.93 12.77 -10.25
N LYS A 186 11.77 11.88 -10.76
CA LYS A 186 11.80 11.51 -12.19
C LYS A 186 12.41 10.14 -12.43
N ILE A 187 11.97 9.47 -13.50
CA ILE A 187 12.47 8.16 -13.92
C ILE A 187 12.59 8.09 -15.43
N LYS A 188 13.41 7.17 -15.95
CA LYS A 188 13.48 6.89 -17.38
C LYS A 188 12.51 5.76 -17.73
N VAL A 189 11.61 6.01 -18.68
CA VAL A 189 10.70 4.99 -19.24
C VAL A 189 10.91 4.98 -20.75
N ARG A 190 11.38 3.85 -21.29
CA ARG A 190 11.92 3.78 -22.66
C ARG A 190 13.02 4.83 -22.82
N ASP A 191 12.92 5.71 -23.81
CA ASP A 191 13.89 6.79 -24.07
C ASP A 191 13.46 8.15 -23.52
N LYS A 192 12.40 8.20 -22.69
CA LYS A 192 11.84 9.44 -22.15
C LYS A 192 12.09 9.58 -20.65
N GLU A 193 12.42 10.78 -20.21
CA GLU A 193 12.40 11.17 -18.80
C GLU A 193 10.97 11.55 -18.40
N VAL A 194 10.45 10.91 -17.35
CA VAL A 194 9.05 11.01 -16.91
C VAL A 194 9.02 11.49 -15.45
N PRO A 195 8.36 12.62 -15.14
CA PRO A 195 8.22 13.09 -13.77
C PRO A 195 7.36 12.12 -12.95
N THR A 196 7.73 11.92 -11.69
CA THR A 196 7.01 11.02 -10.77
C THR A 196 6.21 11.78 -9.72
N ALA A 197 5.07 11.24 -9.32
CA ALA A 197 4.27 11.76 -8.22
C ALA A 197 3.78 10.62 -7.30
N GLY A 198 4.00 10.79 -6.00
CA GLY A 198 3.56 9.82 -4.99
C GLY A 198 2.16 10.15 -4.48
N LEU A 199 1.29 9.15 -4.36
CA LEU A 199 -0.03 9.31 -3.73
C LEU A 199 0.07 9.30 -2.19
N SER A 200 1.07 8.61 -1.65
CA SER A 200 1.32 8.54 -0.22
C SER A 200 2.25 9.67 0.23
N SER A 201 1.85 10.42 1.27
CA SER A 201 2.71 11.44 1.86
C SER A 201 3.78 10.79 2.76
N TYR A 202 5.03 10.83 2.32
CA TYR A 202 6.16 10.34 3.12
C TYR A 202 6.37 11.15 4.40
N ALA A 203 6.09 12.46 4.36
CA ALA A 203 6.13 13.31 5.54
C ALA A 203 5.11 12.85 6.60
N LYS A 204 3.88 12.57 6.18
CA LYS A 204 2.83 12.03 7.07
C LYS A 204 3.17 10.64 7.58
N ALA A 205 3.77 9.76 6.75
CA ALA A 205 4.23 8.45 7.21
C ALA A 205 5.28 8.56 8.35
N ARG A 206 6.23 9.50 8.25
CA ARG A 206 7.19 9.78 9.34
C ARG A 206 6.50 10.30 10.60
N GLU A 207 5.54 11.20 10.44
CA GLU A 207 4.77 11.76 11.56
C GLU A 207 3.99 10.66 12.29
N ILE A 208 3.30 9.77 11.56
CA ILE A 208 2.61 8.60 12.12
C ILE A 208 3.59 7.72 12.91
N ALA A 209 4.76 7.44 12.34
CA ALA A 209 5.78 6.62 13.01
C ALA A 209 6.23 7.24 14.34
N GLN A 210 6.43 8.55 14.39
CA GLN A 210 6.80 9.25 15.63
C GLN A 210 5.65 9.28 16.66
N ILE A 211 4.41 9.49 16.21
CA ILE A 211 3.24 9.48 17.10
C ILE A 211 3.08 8.10 17.74
N LEU A 212 3.10 7.05 16.92
CA LEU A 212 2.95 5.67 17.38
C LEU A 212 4.09 5.27 18.32
N LYS A 213 5.34 5.63 17.99
CA LYS A 213 6.49 5.48 18.90
C LYS A 213 6.21 6.14 20.25
N GLY A 214 5.79 7.40 20.25
CA GLY A 214 5.49 8.15 21.48
C GLY A 214 4.34 7.57 22.30
N TRP A 215 3.35 6.93 21.67
CA TRP A 215 2.29 6.22 22.39
C TRP A 215 2.80 4.95 23.07
N ILE A 216 3.71 4.22 22.42
CA ILE A 216 4.33 3.01 22.95
C ILE A 216 5.23 3.34 24.15
N GLU A 217 6.12 4.33 24.00
CA GLU A 217 7.03 4.76 25.08
C GLU A 217 6.28 5.23 26.33
N LYS A 218 5.08 5.79 26.16
CA LYS A 218 4.21 6.25 27.26
C LYS A 218 3.29 5.16 27.82
N GLY A 219 3.35 3.92 27.32
CA GLY A 219 2.45 2.84 27.71
C GLY A 219 0.98 3.05 27.32
N LYS A 220 0.68 4.03 26.45
CA LYS A 220 -0.68 4.30 25.95
C LYS A 220 -1.08 3.36 24.81
N PHE A 221 -0.09 2.71 24.20
CA PHE A 221 -0.27 1.71 23.17
C PHE A 221 0.59 0.50 23.50
N LEU A 222 -0.07 -0.64 23.69
CA LEU A 222 0.59 -1.93 23.91
C LEU A 222 0.61 -2.72 22.61
N LEU A 223 1.73 -3.37 22.34
CA LEU A 223 1.86 -4.31 21.24
C LEU A 223 1.00 -5.54 21.51
N THR A 224 0.51 -6.16 20.44
CA THR A 224 -0.33 -7.36 20.51
C THR A 224 0.25 -8.43 19.60
N GLU A 225 0.24 -9.67 20.06
CA GLU A 225 0.42 -10.82 19.17
C GLU A 225 -0.81 -10.92 18.24
N PRO A 226 -0.63 -11.25 16.96
CA PRO A 226 -1.76 -11.58 16.10
C PRO A 226 -2.52 -12.78 16.67
N VAL A 227 -3.85 -12.73 16.63
CA VAL A 227 -4.74 -13.84 16.98
C VAL A 227 -4.64 -14.96 15.95
N GLU A 228 -4.44 -14.59 14.69
CA GLU A 228 -4.25 -15.52 13.57
C GLU A 228 -3.38 -14.84 12.51
N TYR A 229 -2.53 -15.62 11.84
CA TYR A 229 -1.62 -15.10 10.82
C TYR A 229 -2.36 -14.85 9.49
N LEU A 230 -1.90 -13.87 8.72
CA LEU A 230 -2.41 -13.69 7.35
C LEU A 230 -1.89 -14.81 6.45
N PRO A 231 -2.67 -15.23 5.43
CA PRO A 231 -2.18 -16.17 4.42
C PRO A 231 -0.84 -15.70 3.83
N SER A 232 0.22 -16.50 3.99
CA SER A 232 1.56 -16.14 3.50
C SER A 232 1.87 -16.83 2.17
N VAL A 233 3.15 -16.79 1.76
CA VAL A 233 3.64 -17.29 0.47
C VAL A 233 3.39 -18.78 0.24
N ASP A 234 3.20 -19.54 1.31
CA ASP A 234 2.95 -20.98 1.35
C ASP A 234 1.45 -21.33 1.27
N SER A 235 0.56 -20.35 1.44
CA SER A 235 -0.90 -20.56 1.42
C SER A 235 -1.46 -20.97 0.06
N GLY A 236 -0.71 -20.78 -1.03
CA GLY A 236 -1.20 -20.95 -2.40
C GLY A 236 -2.25 -19.91 -2.83
N GLN A 237 -2.57 -18.94 -1.97
CA GLN A 237 -3.57 -17.92 -2.26
C GLN A 237 -3.08 -16.98 -3.37
N THR A 238 -3.90 -16.79 -4.40
CA THR A 238 -3.62 -15.91 -5.54
C THR A 238 -4.80 -14.98 -5.79
N PHE A 239 -4.52 -13.76 -6.26
CA PHE A 239 -5.59 -12.89 -6.75
C PHE A 239 -6.19 -13.46 -8.03
N LYS A 240 -7.52 -13.64 -8.02
CA LYS A 240 -8.29 -14.08 -9.19
C LYS A 240 -9.19 -12.91 -9.64
N PRO A 241 -8.94 -12.29 -10.80
CA PRO A 241 -9.81 -11.24 -11.30
C PRO A 241 -11.19 -11.82 -11.66
N LEU A 242 -12.23 -11.02 -11.46
CA LEU A 242 -13.55 -11.32 -11.99
C LEU A 242 -13.45 -11.37 -13.53
N LYS A 243 -13.79 -12.52 -14.12
CA LYS A 243 -13.91 -12.65 -15.57
C LYS A 243 -15.33 -12.28 -15.97
N GLU A 244 -15.54 -11.05 -16.40
CA GLU A 244 -16.83 -10.63 -16.95
C GLU A 244 -17.14 -11.45 -18.20
N ARG A 245 -18.33 -12.05 -18.23
CA ARG A 245 -18.85 -12.70 -19.42
C ARG A 245 -19.75 -11.68 -20.10
N PRO A 246 -19.54 -11.37 -21.38
CA PRO A 246 -20.46 -10.49 -22.09
C PRO A 246 -21.87 -11.09 -21.99
N VAL A 247 -22.84 -10.27 -21.60
CA VAL A 247 -24.25 -10.62 -21.71
C VAL A 247 -24.52 -10.78 -23.21
N LYS A 248 -24.94 -11.99 -23.60
CA LYS A 248 -25.31 -12.29 -24.99
C LYS A 248 -26.55 -11.52 -25.40
#